data_AF-A0A0C2YMW2-F1
#
_entry.id   AF-A0A0C2YMW2-F1
#
_cell.length_a   1.000
_cell.length_b   1.000
_cell.length_c   1.000
_cell.angle_alpha   90.00
_cell.angle_beta   90.00
_cell.angle_gamma   90.00
#
_symmetry.space_group_name_H-M   'P 1'
#
loop_
_entity.id
_entity.type
_entity.pdbx_description
1 polymer ?
#
loop_
_entity_poly.entity_id
_entity_poly.type
_entity_poly.pdbx_seq_one_letter_code
_entity_poly.pdbx_strand_id
1 'polypeptide(L)'
;GSKARLNRVPLISFGPWHQFHTDGHEKLSHQALGMGEDASLPIYAFKDQLSSFVPYMHVLPDVWHARTIGHVFLDLVEIFGCRVPPHHQFIC
;
A
#
# COMPACT_ATOMS: atom_id res chain seq x y z
N GLY A 1 23.18 17.98 -7.59
CA GLY A 1 23.43 17.13 -8.78
C GLY A 1 22.11 16.87 -9.47
N SER A 2 22.02 17.15 -10.78
CA SER A 2 20.82 16.85 -11.55
C SER A 2 20.59 15.33 -11.58
N LYS A 3 19.48 14.85 -11.03
CA LYS A 3 19.12 13.42 -11.11
C LYS A 3 18.98 13.05 -12.59
N ALA A 4 19.60 11.94 -13.00
CA ALA A 4 19.43 11.42 -14.35
C ALA A 4 17.94 11.30 -14.69
N ARG A 5 17.56 11.75 -15.88
CA ARG A 5 16.18 11.72 -16.36
C ARG A 5 15.72 10.27 -16.44
N LEU A 6 14.76 9.91 -15.59
CA LEU A 6 14.15 8.58 -15.61
C LEU A 6 13.49 8.33 -16.97
N ASN A 7 13.87 7.23 -17.62
CA ASN A 7 13.22 6.78 -18.85
C ASN A 7 11.85 6.20 -18.48
N ARG A 8 10.78 6.96 -18.72
CA ARG A 8 9.40 6.52 -18.42
C ARG A 8 8.96 5.53 -19.49
N VAL A 9 8.79 4.28 -19.10
CA VAL A 9 8.16 3.25 -19.94
C VAL A 9 6.65 3.22 -19.70
N PRO A 10 5.83 2.81 -20.69
CA PRO A 10 4.40 2.60 -20.48
C PRO A 10 4.17 1.59 -19.36
N LEU A 11 3.20 1.88 -18.50
CA LEU A 11 2.78 0.97 -17.45
C LEU A 11 1.98 -0.18 -18.09
N ILE A 12 2.45 -1.42 -17.93
CA ILE A 12 1.75 -2.61 -18.43
C ILE A 12 0.99 -3.23 -17.26
N SER A 13 -0.32 -3.39 -17.41
CA SER A 13 -1.18 -4.06 -16.44
C SER A 13 -1.93 -5.20 -17.13
N PHE A 14 -1.85 -6.41 -16.58
CA PHE A 14 -2.44 -7.60 -17.19
C PHE A 14 -3.94 -7.79 -16.88
N GLY A 15 -4.43 -7.17 -15.81
CA GLY A 15 -5.83 -7.28 -15.38
C GLY A 15 -6.04 -6.68 -13.98
N PRO A 16 -7.30 -6.56 -13.53
CA PRO A 16 -7.60 -6.24 -12.14
C PRO A 16 -6.99 -7.30 -11.21
N TRP A 17 -6.61 -6.91 -9.99
CA TRP A 17 -6.04 -7.81 -8.96
C TRP A 17 -4.68 -8.44 -9.29
N HIS A 18 -4.13 -8.16 -10.49
CA HIS A 18 -2.84 -8.70 -10.89
C HIS A 18 -1.66 -8.01 -10.20
N GLN A 19 -1.76 -6.70 -9.98
CA GLN A 19 -0.68 -5.90 -9.40
C GLN A 19 -1.23 -4.76 -8.55
N PHE A 20 -0.70 -4.66 -7.33
CA PHE A 20 -1.01 -3.60 -6.38
C PHE A 20 0.17 -2.65 -6.21
N HIS A 21 -0.14 -1.36 -6.17
CA HIS A 21 0.75 -0.35 -5.64
C HIS A 21 0.39 -0.11 -4.17
N THR A 22 1.36 -0.31 -3.30
CA THR A 22 1.19 -0.16 -1.86
C THR A 22 2.07 0.97 -1.38
N ASP A 23 1.49 1.88 -0.61
CA ASP A 23 2.25 2.98 -0.01
C ASP A 23 1.73 3.28 1.38
N GLY A 24 2.67 3.67 2.25
CA GLY A 24 2.42 4.16 3.59
C GLY A 24 2.66 5.65 3.62
N HIS A 25 1.67 6.42 4.05
CA HIS A 25 1.82 7.86 4.19
C HIS A 25 1.26 8.37 5.51
N GLU A 26 2.04 9.21 6.18
CA GLU A 26 1.59 9.94 7.37
C GLU A 26 0.71 11.11 6.92
N LYS A 27 -0.60 10.89 6.84
CA LYS A 27 -1.53 11.86 6.23
C LYS A 27 -1.90 12.99 7.18
N LEU A 28 -1.89 12.75 8.49
CA LEU A 28 -2.03 13.76 9.54
C LEU A 28 -0.87 13.56 10.53
N SER A 29 0.16 14.38 10.36
CA SER A 29 1.27 14.44 11.30
C SER A 29 0.87 15.20 12.57
N HIS A 30 1.69 15.09 13.61
CA HIS A 30 1.51 15.79 14.89
C HIS A 30 1.16 17.28 14.73
N GLN A 31 1.78 17.95 13.75
CA GLN A 31 1.55 19.38 13.46
C GLN A 31 0.13 19.66 12.95
N ALA A 32 -0.43 18.74 12.17
CA ALA A 32 -1.77 18.88 11.61
C ALA A 32 -2.87 18.45 12.59
N LEU A 33 -2.55 17.53 13.52
CA LEU A 33 -3.52 16.97 14.45
C LEU A 33 -3.71 17.82 15.71
N GLY A 34 -2.65 18.47 16.20
CA GLY A 34 -2.72 19.35 17.39
C GLY A 34 -3.04 18.62 18.70
N MET A 35 -2.85 17.29 18.75
CA MET A 35 -3.18 16.43 19.90
C MET A 35 -1.95 16.01 20.72
N GLY A 36 -0.82 16.71 20.56
CA GLY A 36 0.47 16.38 21.18
C GLY A 36 1.50 15.90 20.15
N GLU A 37 2.78 15.92 20.54
CA GLU A 37 3.91 15.60 19.64
C GLU A 37 3.94 14.12 19.22
N ASP A 38 3.32 13.23 19.99
CA ASP A 38 3.34 11.78 19.77
C ASP A 38 2.15 11.27 18.93
N ALA A 39 1.18 12.13 18.62
CA ALA A 39 -0.04 11.72 17.95
C ALA A 39 0.06 11.93 16.43
N SER A 40 0.23 10.84 15.69
CA SER A 40 0.13 10.80 14.22
C SER A 40 -0.90 9.78 13.76
N LEU A 41 -1.42 9.97 12.55
CA LEU A 41 -2.31 9.00 11.90
C LEU A 41 -1.64 8.47 10.62
N PRO A 42 -0.77 7.47 10.73
CA PRO A 42 -0.19 6.78 9.59
C PRO A 42 -1.26 5.99 8.86
N ILE A 43 -1.33 6.14 7.54
CA ILE A 43 -2.25 5.39 6.70
C ILE A 43 -1.45 4.48 5.79
N TYR A 44 -1.90 3.25 5.63
CA TYR A 44 -1.36 2.32 4.64
C TYR A 44 -2.48 1.85 3.71
N ALA A 45 -2.22 1.85 2.41
CA ALA A 45 -3.23 1.53 1.42
C ALA A 45 -2.69 0.63 0.30
N PHE A 46 -3.57 -0.23 -0.22
CA PHE A 46 -3.36 -1.07 -1.38
C PHE A 46 -4.21 -0.51 -2.52
N LYS A 47 -3.58 -0.10 -3.61
CA LYS A 47 -4.26 0.42 -4.79
C LYS A 47 -4.02 -0.50 -5.98
N ASP A 48 -5.09 -0.97 -6.60
CA ASP A 48 -5.01 -1.76 -7.83
C ASP A 48 -4.45 -0.90 -8.96
N GLN A 49 -3.46 -1.44 -9.68
CA GLN A 49 -2.73 -0.69 -10.70
C GLN A 49 -3.59 -0.36 -11.92
N LEU A 50 -4.49 -1.27 -12.32
CA LEU A 50 -5.31 -1.10 -13.52
C LEU A 50 -6.50 -0.18 -13.26
N SER A 51 -7.34 -0.55 -12.28
CA SER A 51 -8.61 0.11 -12.00
C SER A 51 -8.48 1.37 -11.14
N SER A 52 -7.30 1.59 -10.54
CA SER A 52 -7.08 2.61 -9.50
C SER A 52 -7.98 2.44 -8.26
N PHE A 53 -8.69 1.33 -8.13
CA PHE A 53 -9.51 1.01 -6.97
C PHE A 53 -8.61 0.77 -5.75
N VAL A 54 -9.04 1.22 -4.58
CA VAL A 54 -8.32 1.03 -3.32
C VAL A 54 -9.12 0.03 -2.48
N PRO A 55 -8.89 -1.28 -2.63
CA PRO A 55 -9.65 -2.29 -1.89
C PRO A 55 -9.40 -2.25 -0.39
N TYR A 56 -8.23 -1.79 0.05
CA TYR A 56 -7.82 -1.87 1.45
C TYR A 56 -7.04 -0.63 1.86
N MET A 57 -7.53 0.07 2.89
CA MET A 57 -6.89 1.25 3.47
C MET A 57 -7.15 1.29 4.97
N HIS A 58 -6.10 1.30 5.77
CA HIS A 58 -6.19 1.33 7.23
C HIS A 58 -5.26 2.36 7.86
N VAL A 59 -5.72 2.92 8.97
CA VAL A 59 -4.84 3.64 9.90
C VAL A 59 -4.10 2.60 10.71
N LEU A 60 -2.76 2.65 10.66
CA LEU A 60 -1.90 1.71 11.38
C LEU A 60 -1.08 2.48 12.41
N PRO A 61 -0.84 1.89 13.59
CA PRO A 61 0.03 2.51 14.59
C PRO A 61 1.48 2.61 14.11
N ASP A 62 1.88 1.75 13.17
CA ASP A 62 3.24 1.67 12.67
C ASP A 62 3.30 1.18 11.21
N VAL A 63 3.71 2.07 10.31
CA VAL A 63 3.84 1.79 8.86
C VAL A 63 5.28 1.57 8.43
N TRP A 64 6.25 1.64 9.35
CA TRP A 64 7.67 1.53 9.05
C TRP A 64 8.17 0.09 9.18
N HIS A 65 7.44 -0.75 9.91
CA HIS A 65 7.81 -2.14 10.15
C HIS A 65 7.18 -3.10 9.15
N ALA A 66 8.02 -3.86 8.46
CA ALA A 66 7.60 -4.87 7.48
C ALA A 66 6.67 -5.95 8.07
N ARG A 67 6.79 -6.26 9.37
CA ARG A 67 5.91 -7.21 10.06
C ARG A 67 4.47 -6.73 10.07
N THR A 68 4.24 -5.46 10.41
CA THR A 68 2.90 -4.86 10.43
C THR A 68 2.29 -4.89 9.04
N ILE A 69 3.05 -4.47 8.02
CA ILE A 69 2.61 -4.50 6.62
C ILE A 69 2.30 -5.93 6.15
N GLY A 70 3.10 -6.90 6.57
CA GLY A 70 2.88 -8.32 6.26
C GLY A 70 1.55 -8.83 6.79
N HIS A 71 1.18 -8.48 8.03
CA HIS A 71 -0.13 -8.83 8.59
C HIS A 71 -1.27 -8.16 7.85
N VAL A 72 -1.15 -6.86 7.57
CA VAL A 72 -2.17 -6.09 6.82
C VAL A 72 -2.39 -6.67 5.42
N PHE A 73 -1.32 -7.15 4.79
CA PHE A 73 -1.42 -7.85 3.52
C PHE A 73 -2.13 -9.22 3.66
N LEU A 74 -1.85 -9.99 4.72
CA LEU A 74 -2.55 -11.26 4.98
C LEU A 74 -4.04 -11.03 5.25
N ASP A 75 -4.40 -9.97 5.98
CA ASP A 75 -5.80 -9.59 6.22
C ASP A 75 -6.52 -9.28 4.90
N LEU A 76 -5.87 -8.56 3.99
CA LEU A 76 -6.41 -8.30 2.66
C LEU A 76 -6.69 -9.61 1.92
N VAL A 77 -5.72 -10.53 1.92
CA VAL A 77 -5.88 -11.84 1.27
C VAL A 77 -7.06 -12.62 1.85
N GLU A 78 -7.21 -12.61 3.18
CA GLU A 78 -8.31 -13.29 3.88
C GLU A 78 -9.67 -12.67 3.54
N ILE A 79 -9.80 -11.34 3.61
CA ILE A 79 -11.05 -10.60 3.36
C ILE A 79 -11.54 -10.81 1.93
N PHE A 80 -10.64 -10.78 0.95
CA PHE A 80 -10.99 -10.88 -0.47
C PHE A 80 -10.91 -12.31 -1.02
N GLY A 81 -10.54 -13.29 -0.19
CA GLY A 81 -10.45 -14.70 -0.59
C GLY A 81 -9.38 -14.97 -1.66
N CYS A 82 -8.36 -14.11 -1.75
CA CYS A 82 -7.28 -14.25 -2.72
C CYS A 82 -6.43 -15.48 -2.40
N ARG A 83 -5.89 -16.14 -3.42
CA ARG A 83 -4.90 -17.20 -3.21
C ARG A 83 -3.51 -16.60 -3.32
N VAL A 84 -2.64 -16.92 -2.36
CA VAL A 84 -1.21 -16.65 -2.46
C VAL A 84 -0.58 -17.89 -3.11
N PRO A 85 -0.29 -17.91 -4.42
CA PRO A 85 0.41 -19.05 -4.99
C PRO A 85 1.87 -19.06 -4.54
N PRO A 86 2.53 -20.23 -4.60
CA PRO A 86 3.91 -20.40 -4.18
C PRO A 86 4.94 -19.59 -5.00
N HIS A 87 4.53 -18.95 -6.10
CA HIS A 87 5.40 -18.17 -6.98
C HIS A 87 4.75 -16.83 -7.37
N HIS A 88 4.96 -15.78 -6.56
CA HIS A 88 4.89 -14.33 -6.88
C HIS A 88 3.81 -13.79 -7.86
N GLN A 89 2.67 -14.45 -8.05
CA GLN A 89 1.58 -13.93 -8.88
C GLN A 89 0.28 -13.97 -8.11
N PHE A 90 -0.25 -12.83 -7.70
CA PHE A 90 -1.58 -12.80 -7.08
C PHE A 90 -2.62 -13.25 -8.10
N ILE A 91 -3.36 -14.29 -7.76
CA ILE A 91 -4.57 -14.70 -8.49
C ILE A 91 -5.72 -14.52 -7.51
N CYS A 92 -6.37 -13.38 -7.62
CA CYS A 92 -7.79 -13.22 -7.37
C CYS A 92 -8.43 -13.15 -8.78
#